data_AF-A0A132NLW5-F1
#
_entry.id   AF-A0A132NLW5-F1
#
_cell.length_a   1.000
_cell.length_b   1.000
_cell.length_c   1.000
_cell.angle_alpha   90.00
_cell.angle_beta   90.00
_cell.angle_gamma   90.00
#
_symmetry.space_group_name_H-M   'P 1'
#
loop_
_entity.id
_entity.type
_entity.pdbx_description
1 polymer ?
#
loop_
_entity_poly.entity_id
_entity_poly.type
_entity_poly.pdbx_seq_one_letter_code
_entity_poly.pdbx_strand_id
1 'polypeptide(L)'
;AASCLADLLAGVGRIEEAIEWFTRAAEAGDPRAARSLADLLAGVGRIEEAIEWFTRAAEAGSPLAAYRLADLLTKAGRTEEANRLRMFGLNADGSISDPW
;
A
#
# COMPACT_ATOMS: atom_id res chain seq x y z
N ALA A 1 -11.96 32.80 0.43
CA ALA A 1 -11.56 31.65 1.27
C ALA A 1 -12.44 30.40 1.05
N ALA A 2 -13.73 30.52 0.71
CA ALA A 2 -14.62 29.35 0.52
C ALA A 2 -14.28 28.44 -0.67
N SER A 3 -13.71 28.96 -1.77
CA SER A 3 -13.36 28.16 -2.96
C SER A 3 -12.30 27.09 -2.65
N CYS A 4 -11.24 27.44 -1.91
CA CYS A 4 -10.17 26.50 -1.58
C CYS A 4 -10.62 25.35 -0.67
N LEU A 5 -11.59 25.60 0.22
CA LEU A 5 -12.13 24.54 1.08
C LEU A 5 -13.03 23.58 0.29
N ALA A 6 -13.85 24.11 -0.63
CA ALA A 6 -14.72 23.28 -1.48
C ALA A 6 -13.91 22.37 -2.42
N ASP A 7 -12.85 22.90 -3.04
CA ASP A 7 -11.97 22.11 -3.92
C ASP A 7 -11.20 21.03 -3.14
N LEU A 8 -10.78 21.34 -1.90
CA LEU A 8 -10.11 20.38 -1.03
C LEU A 8 -11.07 19.26 -0.59
N LEU A 9 -12.28 19.60 -0.15
CA LEU A 9 -13.30 18.62 0.24
C LEU A 9 -13.75 17.76 -0.95
N ALA A 10 -13.89 18.33 -2.13
CA ALA A 10 -14.20 17.58 -3.35
C ALA A 10 -13.03 16.67 -3.76
N GLY A 11 -11.78 17.13 -3.59
CA GLY A 11 -10.59 16.32 -3.81
C GLY A 11 -10.54 15.12 -2.86
N VAL A 12 -10.73 15.36 -1.57
CA VAL A 12 -10.84 14.32 -0.53
C VAL A 12 -11.98 13.36 -0.87
N GLY A 13 -13.23 13.83 -1.06
CA GLY A 13 -14.34 12.94 -1.40
C GLY A 13 -14.09 12.03 -2.62
N ARG A 14 -13.41 12.53 -3.66
CA ARG A 14 -13.02 11.74 -4.83
C ARG A 14 -11.93 10.71 -4.55
N ILE A 15 -11.02 11.01 -3.62
CA ILE A 15 -9.97 10.07 -3.21
C ILE A 15 -10.60 8.91 -2.43
N GLU A 16 -11.51 9.19 -1.51
CA GLU A 16 -12.22 8.18 -0.72
C GLU A 16 -13.07 7.27 -1.60
N GLU A 17 -13.79 7.83 -2.59
CA GLU A 17 -14.49 7.02 -3.59
C GLU A 17 -13.52 6.13 -4.37
N ALA A 18 -12.35 6.65 -4.78
CA ALA A 18 -11.35 5.85 -5.47
C ALA A 18 -10.80 4.72 -4.59
N ILE A 19 -10.58 4.97 -3.29
CA ILE A 19 -10.21 3.93 -2.31
C ILE A 19 -11.26 2.83 -2.35
N GLU A 20 -12.55 3.14 -2.17
CA GLU A 20 -13.60 2.12 -2.15
C GLU A 20 -13.67 1.30 -3.45
N TRP A 21 -13.55 1.98 -4.60
CA TRP A 21 -13.55 1.30 -5.90
C TRP A 21 -12.36 0.35 -6.06
N PHE A 22 -11.15 0.79 -5.69
CA PHE A 22 -9.98 -0.06 -5.77
C PHE A 22 -10.00 -1.18 -4.72
N THR A 23 -10.55 -0.95 -3.53
CA THR A 23 -10.75 -1.99 -2.50
C THR A 23 -11.59 -3.12 -3.05
N ARG A 24 -12.76 -2.84 -3.63
CA ARG A 24 -13.62 -3.88 -4.22
C ARG A 24 -12.92 -4.67 -5.33
N ALA A 25 -12.15 -3.98 -6.17
CA ALA A 25 -11.41 -4.63 -7.26
C ALA A 25 -10.22 -5.46 -6.73
N ALA A 26 -9.55 -5.00 -5.68
CA ALA A 26 -8.47 -5.72 -5.02
C ALA A 26 -8.98 -6.97 -4.29
N GLU A 27 -10.13 -6.86 -3.61
CA GLU A 27 -10.84 -7.99 -2.97
C GLU A 27 -11.34 -9.01 -4.00
N ALA A 28 -11.70 -8.57 -5.20
CA ALA A 28 -12.00 -9.46 -6.33
C ALA A 28 -10.75 -10.14 -6.91
N GLY A 29 -9.56 -9.85 -6.37
CA GLY A 29 -8.30 -10.47 -6.76
C GLY A 29 -7.57 -9.79 -7.92
N ASP A 30 -7.88 -8.53 -8.27
CA ASP A 30 -7.06 -7.79 -9.25
C ASP A 30 -5.77 -7.25 -8.58
N PRO A 31 -4.59 -7.82 -8.88
CA PRO A 31 -3.33 -7.40 -8.26
C PRO A 31 -2.92 -5.98 -8.66
N ARG A 32 -3.40 -5.47 -9.80
CA ARG A 32 -3.16 -4.08 -10.21
C ARG A 32 -3.99 -3.12 -9.37
N ALA A 33 -5.23 -3.49 -9.06
CA ALA A 33 -6.09 -2.70 -8.17
C ALA A 33 -5.51 -2.66 -6.76
N ALA A 34 -5.04 -3.78 -6.21
CA ALA A 34 -4.37 -3.83 -4.91
C ALA A 34 -3.16 -2.90 -4.84
N ARG A 35 -2.32 -2.90 -5.89
CA ARG A 35 -1.19 -1.97 -5.98
C ARG A 35 -1.63 -0.51 -6.06
N SER A 36 -2.60 -0.19 -6.91
CA SER A 36 -3.11 1.18 -7.08
C SER A 36 -3.78 1.71 -5.80
N LEU A 37 -4.47 0.85 -5.07
CA LEU A 37 -5.03 1.15 -3.76
C LEU A 37 -3.92 1.50 -2.76
N ALA A 38 -2.87 0.66 -2.69
CA ALA A 38 -1.75 0.88 -1.79
C ALA A 38 -0.99 2.18 -2.09
N ASP A 39 -0.75 2.50 -3.37
CA ASP A 39 -0.13 3.76 -3.79
C ASP A 39 -0.99 4.97 -3.36
N LEU A 40 -2.31 4.86 -3.50
CA LEU A 40 -3.23 5.94 -3.17
C LEU A 40 -3.37 6.13 -1.65
N LEU A 41 -3.43 5.04 -0.88
CA LEU A 41 -3.41 5.06 0.59
C LEU A 41 -2.11 5.66 1.13
N ALA A 42 -0.97 5.33 0.54
CA ALA A 42 0.32 5.94 0.89
C ALA A 42 0.32 7.44 0.59
N GLY A 43 -0.27 7.85 -0.54
CA GLY A 43 -0.40 9.25 -0.94
C GLY A 43 -1.25 10.10 0.01
N VAL A 44 -2.25 9.52 0.66
CA VAL A 44 -3.06 10.20 1.70
C VAL A 44 -2.53 10.02 3.12
N GLY A 45 -1.37 9.37 3.30
CA GLY A 45 -0.77 9.15 4.61
C GLY A 45 -1.40 8.03 5.44
N ARG A 46 -2.24 7.17 4.83
CA ARG A 46 -2.77 5.95 5.46
C ARG A 46 -1.75 4.82 5.30
N ILE A 47 -0.60 4.99 5.95
CA ILE A 47 0.61 4.18 5.72
C ILE A 47 0.40 2.71 6.09
N GLU A 48 -0.28 2.44 7.20
CA GLU A 48 -0.52 1.08 7.71
C GLU A 48 -1.40 0.27 6.76
N GLU A 49 -2.43 0.90 6.19
CA GLU A 49 -3.30 0.24 5.21
C GLU A 49 -2.59 0.05 3.88
N ALA A 50 -1.77 1.03 3.45
CA ALA A 50 -0.93 0.87 2.28
C ALA A 50 0.06 -0.30 2.42
N ILE A 51 0.65 -0.47 3.61
CA ILE A 51 1.50 -1.62 3.94
C ILE A 51 0.72 -2.92 3.75
N GLU A 52 -0.47 -3.05 4.33
CA GLU A 52 -1.29 -4.27 4.22
C GLU A 52 -1.61 -4.63 2.76
N TRP A 53 -2.01 -3.66 1.95
CA TRP A 53 -2.32 -3.89 0.54
C TRP A 53 -1.09 -4.19 -0.31
N PHE A 54 0.06 -3.56 -0.03
CA PHE A 54 1.31 -3.92 -0.69
C PHE A 54 1.78 -5.33 -0.31
N THR A 55 1.60 -5.75 0.95
CA THR A 55 1.92 -7.11 1.40
C THR A 55 1.09 -8.14 0.62
N ARG A 56 -0.23 -7.96 0.54
CA ARG A 56 -1.11 -8.83 -0.29
C ARG A 56 -0.70 -8.88 -1.75
N ALA A 57 -0.37 -7.73 -2.34
CA ALA A 57 0.06 -7.68 -3.73
C ALA A 57 1.43 -8.37 -3.93
N ALA A 58 2.32 -8.29 -2.95
CA ALA A 58 3.61 -8.97 -2.97
C ALA A 58 3.48 -10.48 -2.76
N GLU A 59 2.59 -10.95 -1.88
CA GLU A 59 2.20 -12.37 -1.72
C GLU A 59 1.65 -12.95 -3.03
N ALA A 60 0.85 -12.17 -3.77
CA ALA A 60 0.37 -12.53 -5.10
C ALA A 60 1.49 -12.57 -6.17
N GLY A 61 2.75 -12.40 -5.77
CA GLY A 61 3.93 -12.54 -6.63
C GLY A 61 4.30 -11.26 -7.38
N SER A 62 3.84 -10.07 -6.96
CA SER A 62 4.22 -8.80 -7.58
C SER A 62 5.56 -8.28 -7.04
N PRO A 63 6.66 -8.33 -7.81
CA PRO A 63 7.96 -7.86 -7.33
C PRO A 63 7.97 -6.34 -7.13
N LEU A 64 7.17 -5.63 -7.91
CA LEU A 64 6.99 -4.18 -7.78
C LEU A 64 6.30 -3.82 -6.46
N ALA A 65 5.32 -4.62 -6.01
CA ALA A 65 4.66 -4.39 -4.74
C ALA A 65 5.63 -4.60 -3.57
N ALA A 66 6.46 -5.66 -3.61
CA ALA A 66 7.49 -5.89 -2.60
C ALA A 66 8.52 -4.73 -2.53
N TYR A 67 8.93 -4.20 -3.69
CA TYR A 67 9.82 -3.03 -3.75
C TYR A 67 9.17 -1.78 -3.13
N ARG A 68 7.91 -1.50 -3.49
CA ARG A 68 7.14 -0.36 -2.95
C ARG A 68 6.90 -0.50 -1.44
N LEU A 69 6.61 -1.70 -0.97
CA LEU A 69 6.47 -2.02 0.45
C LEU A 69 7.76 -1.69 1.21
N ALA A 70 8.91 -2.15 0.72
CA ALA A 70 10.20 -1.86 1.36
C ALA A 70 10.51 -0.35 1.40
N ASP A 71 10.19 0.39 0.33
CA ASP A 71 10.34 1.85 0.30
C ASP A 71 9.41 2.53 1.32
N LEU A 72 8.15 2.09 1.40
CA LEU A 72 7.18 2.60 2.34
C LEU A 72 7.58 2.34 3.80
N LEU A 73 8.02 1.12 4.12
CA LEU A 73 8.55 0.75 5.44
C LEU A 73 9.77 1.60 5.81
N THR A 74 10.67 1.86 4.85
CA THR A 74 11.82 2.75 5.06
C THR A 74 11.36 4.17 5.42
N LYS A 75 10.37 4.71 4.69
CA LYS A 75 9.80 6.04 4.95
C LYS A 75 9.05 6.13 6.28
N ALA A 76 8.42 5.04 6.71
CA ALA A 76 7.76 4.91 8.00
C ALA A 76 8.74 4.72 9.18
N GLY A 77 10.06 4.69 8.93
CA GLY A 77 11.08 4.43 9.96
C GLY A 77 11.21 2.96 10.36
N ARG A 78 10.47 2.05 9.71
CA ARG A 78 10.53 0.60 9.89
C ARG A 78 11.63 -0.01 9.02
N THR A 79 12.83 0.56 9.11
CA THR A 79 13.98 0.22 8.25
C THR A 79 14.43 -1.23 8.40
N GLU A 80 14.34 -1.80 9.59
CA GLU A 80 14.69 -3.19 9.84
C GLU A 80 13.78 -4.17 9.09
N GLU A 81 12.47 -3.89 9.10
CA GLU A 81 11.50 -4.66 8.32
C GLU A 81 11.73 -4.50 6.82
N ALA A 82 12.01 -3.28 6.35
CA ALA A 82 12.35 -3.03 4.94
C ALA A 82 13.60 -3.82 4.51
N ASN A 83 14.62 -3.90 5.35
CA ASN A 83 15.85 -4.64 5.08
C ASN A 83 15.59 -6.14 5.04
N ARG A 84 14.87 -6.68 6.03
CA ARG A 84 14.50 -8.10 6.04
C ARG A 84 13.66 -8.46 4.81
N LEU A 85 12.70 -7.63 4.44
CA LEU A 85 11.91 -7.84 3.22
C LEU A 85 12.77 -7.88 1.96
N ARG A 86 13.76 -6.99 1.84
CA ARG A 86 14.68 -6.97 0.70
C ARG A 86 15.62 -8.16 0.66
N MET A 87 16.01 -8.68 1.82
CA MET A 87 17.02 -9.72 1.97
C MET A 87 16.42 -11.13 1.93
N PHE A 88 15.26 -11.33 2.56
CA PHE A 88 14.65 -12.63 2.77
C PHE A 88 13.28 -12.78 2.10
N GLY A 89 12.63 -11.68 1.71
CA GLY A 89 11.32 -11.71 1.08
C GLY A 89 10.16 -11.91 2.06
N LEU A 90 8.99 -12.24 1.51
CA LEU A 90 7.79 -12.58 2.27
C LEU A 90 7.60 -14.09 2.32
N ASN A 91 7.05 -14.54 3.44
CA ASN A 91 6.51 -15.86 3.62
C ASN A 91 5.12 -15.97 2.94
N ALA A 92 4.62 -17.21 2.81
CA ALA A 92 3.30 -17.47 2.22
C ALA A 92 2.13 -16.92 3.05
N ASP A 93 2.38 -16.54 4.30
CA ASP A 93 1.41 -15.93 5.22
C ASP A 93 1.49 -14.40 5.28
N GLY A 94 2.35 -13.78 4.45
CA GLY A 94 2.53 -12.32 4.43
C GLY A 94 3.51 -11.77 5.46
N SER A 95 4.04 -12.62 6.34
CA SER A 95 5.07 -12.20 7.27
C SER A 95 6.39 -11.98 6.53
N ILE A 96 7.17 -10.99 6.98
CA ILE A 96 8.53 -10.78 6.48
C ILE A 96 9.39 -11.92 6.99
N SER A 97 10.09 -12.61 6.09
CA SER A 97 10.90 -13.77 6.46
C SER A 97 12.03 -13.37 7.42
N ASP A 98 12.23 -14.20 8.44
CA ASP A 98 13.29 -14.03 9.42
C ASP A 98 14.62 -14.63 8.94
N PRO A 99 15.76 -14.12 9.44
CA PRO A 99 17.03 -14.84 9.37
C PRO A 99 16.91 -16.16 10.13
N TRP A 100 17.39 -17.25 9.53
CA TRP A 100 17.43 -18.60 10.11
C TRP A 100 18.32 -18.71 11.34
#